data_AF-A0A4P6FRA0-F1
#
_entry.id   AF-A0A4P6FRA0-F1
#
_cell.length_a   1.000
_cell.length_b   1.000
_cell.length_c   1.000
_cell.angle_alpha   90.00
_cell.angle_beta   90.00
_cell.angle_gamma   90.00
#
_symmetry.space_group_name_H-M   'P 1'
#
loop_
_entity.id
_entity.type
_entity.pdbx_description
1 polymer ?
#
loop_
_entity_poly.entity_id
_entity_poly.type
_entity_poly.pdbx_seq_one_letter_code
_entity_poly.pdbx_strand_id
1 'polypeptide(L)'
;MSEPEQPEQPGRERAVAEPVRILDELRRDDAAPPRGGRVALVLAVTGLAIAVGSGAVLAASAAGSIAEVGLAASESQEQDAAAAAVPSVTASPVAAAPAEASEPSPLPTAQPSDPADPVNTALIAQFGTSRFEYADDGTFVPLYDATTDLAAIPRDADQDPSEAANAEEWLSTQGITADCMADKGFDYTFTPFWLATVEYLTTPRPAASPEWREALDGAPDRGLGADYDWSEAGCWGYAVHVMGNDDAH
;
A
#
# COMPACT_ATOMS: atom_id res chain seq x y z
N MET A 1 -25.96 11.32 -59.74
CA MET A 1 -24.97 10.53 -58.98
C MET A 1 -24.49 11.43 -57.87
N SER A 2 -25.09 11.27 -56.69
CA SER A 2 -24.83 12.12 -55.53
C SER A 2 -24.01 11.30 -54.54
N GLU A 3 -22.85 11.82 -54.16
CA GLU A 3 -22.03 11.29 -53.07
C GLU A 3 -22.75 11.51 -51.72
N PRO A 4 -22.70 10.53 -50.79
CA PRO A 4 -23.20 10.74 -49.44
C PRO A 4 -22.16 11.49 -48.59
N GLU A 5 -22.61 12.58 -47.95
CA GLU A 5 -21.89 13.28 -46.89
C GLU A 5 -21.55 12.32 -45.73
N GLN A 6 -20.29 12.31 -45.30
CA GLN A 6 -19.87 11.62 -44.08
C GLN A 6 -20.08 12.53 -42.86
N PRO A 7 -20.61 12.00 -41.74
CA PRO A 7 -20.78 12.76 -40.51
C PRO A 7 -19.42 13.04 -39.84
N GLU A 8 -19.19 14.30 -39.48
CA GLU A 8 -18.07 14.74 -38.66
C GLU A 8 -18.03 14.00 -37.31
N GLN A 9 -16.88 13.43 -36.98
CA GLN A 9 -16.64 12.82 -35.67
C GLN A 9 -16.27 13.91 -34.64
N PRO A 10 -16.93 13.95 -33.47
CA PRO A 10 -16.56 14.88 -32.41
C PRO A 10 -15.21 14.48 -31.79
N GLY A 11 -14.38 15.51 -31.57
CA GLY A 11 -12.97 15.40 -31.19
C GLY A 11 -12.67 14.51 -29.97
N ARG A 12 -11.71 13.62 -30.18
CA ARG A 12 -11.19 12.62 -29.23
C ARG A 12 -10.07 13.16 -28.32
N GLU A 13 -9.88 14.47 -28.25
CA GLU A 13 -8.72 15.11 -27.57
C GLU A 13 -8.98 15.59 -26.14
N ARG A 14 -10.12 15.27 -25.51
CA ARG A 14 -10.44 15.76 -24.15
C ARG A 14 -10.42 14.74 -23.01
N ALA A 15 -10.16 13.46 -23.27
CA ALA A 15 -10.33 12.41 -22.26
C ALA A 15 -9.06 12.03 -21.47
N VAL A 16 -7.88 12.57 -21.79
CA VAL A 16 -6.60 12.16 -21.16
C VAL A 16 -6.16 13.10 -20.03
N ALA A 17 -6.80 14.29 -19.88
CA ALA A 17 -6.38 15.30 -18.90
C ALA A 17 -7.10 15.22 -17.55
N GLU A 18 -8.17 14.42 -17.41
CA GLU A 18 -8.93 14.32 -16.15
C GLU A 18 -8.37 13.34 -15.09
N PRO A 19 -7.74 12.18 -15.41
CA PRO A 19 -7.35 11.23 -14.36
C PRO A 19 -6.18 11.74 -13.50
N VAL A 20 -5.23 12.47 -14.10
CA VAL A 20 -4.08 13.05 -13.36
C VAL A 20 -4.53 14.12 -12.37
N ARG A 21 -5.60 14.87 -12.71
CA ARG A 21 -6.12 15.94 -11.86
C ARG A 21 -6.79 15.41 -10.58
N ILE A 22 -7.43 14.23 -10.66
CA ILE A 22 -8.11 13.61 -9.53
C ILE A 22 -7.11 13.04 -8.52
N LEU A 23 -6.01 12.42 -8.98
CA LEU A 23 -4.95 11.94 -8.09
C LEU A 23 -4.17 13.09 -7.42
N ASP A 24 -3.97 14.22 -8.11
CA ASP A 24 -3.33 15.41 -7.55
C ASP A 24 -4.24 16.18 -6.56
N GLU A 25 -5.56 16.04 -6.66
CA GLU A 25 -6.53 16.57 -5.69
C GLU A 25 -6.55 15.74 -4.39
N LEU A 26 -6.52 14.40 -4.49
CA LEU A 26 -6.43 13.52 -3.32
C LEU A 26 -5.13 13.75 -2.52
N ARG A 27 -4.01 13.98 -3.20
CA ARG A 27 -2.72 14.30 -2.55
C ARG A 27 -2.71 15.66 -1.85
N ARG A 28 -3.52 16.63 -2.31
CA ARG A 28 -3.64 17.96 -1.66
C ARG A 28 -4.46 17.91 -0.39
N ASP A 29 -5.46 17.05 -0.31
CA ASP A 29 -6.32 16.95 0.88
C ASP A 29 -5.60 16.30 2.06
N ASP A 30 -4.64 15.40 1.81
CA ASP A 30 -3.76 14.82 2.85
C ASP A 30 -2.67 15.79 3.33
N ALA A 31 -2.32 16.80 2.53
CA ALA A 31 -1.31 17.80 2.89
C ALA A 31 -1.88 18.98 3.72
N ALA A 32 -3.19 19.01 3.98
CA ALA A 32 -3.81 20.07 4.77
C ALA A 32 -3.65 19.77 6.28
N PRO A 33 -2.83 20.53 7.03
CA PRO A 33 -2.72 20.34 8.46
C PRO A 33 -4.07 20.63 9.13
N PRO A 34 -4.44 19.89 10.19
CA PRO A 34 -5.70 20.10 10.89
C PRO A 34 -5.77 21.53 11.41
N ARG A 35 -6.82 22.26 11.00
CA ARG A 35 -7.17 23.57 11.56
C ARG A 35 -7.70 23.40 12.99
N GLY A 36 -6.79 23.14 13.92
CA GLY A 36 -7.03 23.11 15.36
C GLY A 36 -6.01 24.02 16.03
N GLY A 37 -6.45 25.20 16.45
CA GLY A 37 -5.58 26.31 16.80
C GLY A 37 -4.65 26.08 17.99
N ARG A 38 -3.52 26.80 17.97
CA ARG A 38 -2.82 27.33 19.15
C ARG A 38 -1.78 28.38 18.72
N VAL A 39 -1.96 29.57 19.28
CA VAL A 39 -0.95 30.53 19.78
C VAL A 39 0.31 30.71 18.94
N ALA A 40 0.36 31.85 18.24
CA ALA A 40 1.59 32.41 17.69
C ALA A 40 2.54 32.84 18.83
N LEU A 41 3.72 32.24 18.87
CA LEU A 41 4.87 32.83 19.55
C LEU A 41 5.94 33.14 18.49
N VAL A 42 6.09 34.44 18.20
CA VAL A 42 7.14 35.00 17.36
C VAL A 42 8.41 35.09 18.19
N LEU A 43 9.48 34.43 17.76
CA LEU A 43 10.85 34.77 18.15
C LEU A 43 11.73 34.80 16.92
N ALA A 44 11.96 36.02 16.44
CA ALA A 44 13.01 36.36 15.48
C ALA A 44 14.36 36.37 16.21
N VAL A 45 15.36 35.66 15.69
CA VAL A 45 16.77 35.93 16.02
C VAL A 45 17.58 35.97 14.73
N THR A 46 18.11 37.17 14.49
CA THR A 46 19.02 37.61 13.46
C THR A 46 20.33 36.82 13.50
N GLY A 47 20.90 36.52 12.31
CA GLY A 47 21.97 35.56 12.14
C GLY A 47 23.40 36.01 12.47
N LEU A 48 24.36 35.19 12.07
CA LEU A 48 25.76 35.56 11.93
C LEU A 48 26.44 34.63 10.90
N ALA A 49 26.98 35.22 9.84
CA ALA A 49 27.87 34.55 8.89
C ALA A 49 29.28 34.44 9.48
N ILE A 50 29.94 33.28 9.34
CA ILE A 50 31.39 33.16 9.48
C ILE A 50 31.95 32.32 8.33
N ALA A 51 33.09 32.79 7.86
CA ALA A 51 33.79 32.44 6.63
C ALA A 51 34.65 31.16 6.71
N VAL A 52 35.00 30.70 5.50
CA VAL A 52 36.09 29.82 5.02
C VAL A 52 37.22 29.50 5.99
N GLY A 53 37.63 28.22 6.03
CA GLY A 53 38.97 27.81 6.45
C GLY A 53 39.19 26.28 6.44
N SER A 54 40.06 25.79 5.57
CA SER A 54 40.54 24.41 5.50
C SER A 54 41.51 24.08 6.64
N GLY A 55 41.48 22.85 7.18
CA GLY A 55 42.55 22.33 8.03
C GLY A 55 42.11 21.24 9.00
N ALA A 56 42.85 20.13 9.01
CA ALA A 56 42.51 18.87 9.65
C ALA A 56 43.00 18.74 11.12
N VAL A 57 42.50 17.67 11.76
CA VAL A 57 43.15 16.82 12.79
C VAL A 57 42.82 17.04 14.29
N LEU A 58 42.38 15.91 14.90
CA LEU A 58 42.43 15.41 16.30
C LEU A 58 41.55 15.99 17.44
N ALA A 59 40.61 15.14 17.85
CA ALA A 59 40.29 14.64 19.20
C ALA A 59 40.59 15.49 20.46
N ALA A 60 39.57 15.67 21.31
CA ALA A 60 39.57 15.24 22.72
C ALA A 60 38.21 15.51 23.39
N SER A 61 37.80 14.55 24.21
CA SER A 61 36.64 14.51 25.11
C SER A 61 36.62 15.62 26.16
N ALA A 62 35.42 16.08 26.52
CA ALA A 62 35.12 16.55 27.88
C ALA A 62 33.69 16.20 28.26
N ALA A 63 33.56 15.41 29.33
CA ALA A 63 32.33 15.17 30.05
C ALA A 63 31.83 16.47 30.72
N GLY A 64 30.52 16.67 30.72
CA GLY A 64 29.85 17.72 31.47
C GLY A 64 28.51 17.18 31.97
N SER A 65 28.48 16.82 33.25
CA SER A 65 27.30 16.34 33.96
C SER A 65 26.42 17.52 34.45
N ILE A 66 25.19 17.17 34.80
CA ILE A 66 24.24 17.84 35.73
C ILE A 66 23.28 18.87 35.11
N ALA A 67 22.02 18.47 34.99
CA ALA A 67 20.90 19.21 35.57
C ALA A 67 19.75 18.23 35.86
N GLU A 68 19.73 17.73 37.08
CA GLU A 68 18.52 17.15 37.69
C GLU A 68 17.49 18.27 37.84
N VAL A 69 16.32 18.10 37.23
CA VAL A 69 15.12 18.85 37.61
C VAL A 69 14.22 17.88 38.34
N GLY A 70 14.37 17.88 39.67
CA GLY A 70 13.37 17.33 40.57
C GLY A 70 12.11 18.16 40.50
N LEU A 71 11.00 17.52 40.15
CA LEU A 71 9.66 18.00 40.46
C LEU A 71 8.97 16.97 41.35
N ALA A 72 8.38 17.53 42.39
CA ALA A 72 8.02 16.89 43.62
C ALA A 72 6.82 15.94 43.50
N ALA A 73 6.89 14.93 44.37
CA ALA A 73 5.81 14.29 45.11
C ALA A 73 4.38 14.81 44.87
N SER A 74 3.50 13.86 44.56
CA SER A 74 2.11 13.86 45.03
C SER A 74 1.69 12.41 45.26
N GLU A 75 1.91 11.93 46.48
CA GLU A 75 1.15 10.83 47.06
C GLU A 75 -0.25 11.33 47.37
N SER A 76 -1.29 10.62 46.92
CA SER A 76 -2.57 10.50 47.63
C SER A 76 -3.45 9.41 47.02
N GLN A 77 -3.85 8.48 47.90
CA GLN A 77 -5.10 7.73 47.93
C GLN A 77 -5.18 6.37 47.21
N GLU A 78 -4.88 5.35 48.01
CA GLU A 78 -5.79 4.22 48.27
C GLU A 78 -7.28 4.61 48.10
N GLN A 79 -7.97 3.92 47.19
CA GLN A 79 -9.40 3.72 47.30
C GLN A 79 -9.72 2.23 47.20
N ASP A 80 -10.21 1.78 48.34
CA ASP A 80 -10.72 0.48 48.69
C ASP A 80 -12.01 0.13 47.91
N ALA A 81 -12.20 -1.17 47.73
CA ALA A 81 -13.38 -1.94 47.34
C ALA A 81 -14.61 -1.27 46.69
N ALA A 82 -14.99 -1.77 45.50
CA ALA A 82 -16.39 -2.08 45.20
C ALA A 82 -16.50 -3.20 44.14
N ALA A 83 -16.94 -4.37 44.60
CA ALA A 83 -17.46 -5.43 43.75
C ALA A 83 -18.66 -4.92 42.94
N ALA A 84 -18.55 -4.91 41.61
CA ALA A 84 -19.68 -4.72 40.71
C ALA A 84 -19.98 -6.04 40.01
N ALA A 85 -21.15 -6.58 40.31
CA ALA A 85 -21.71 -7.77 39.73
C ALA A 85 -21.81 -7.66 38.20
N VAL A 86 -21.30 -8.67 37.51
CA VAL A 86 -21.58 -8.96 36.10
C VAL A 86 -23.06 -9.35 35.96
N PRO A 87 -23.87 -8.68 35.12
CA PRO A 87 -25.16 -9.22 34.73
C PRO A 87 -24.96 -10.37 33.74
N SER A 88 -25.32 -11.57 34.16
CA SER A 88 -25.54 -12.72 33.27
C SER A 88 -26.65 -12.37 32.28
N VAL A 89 -26.29 -12.20 31.00
CA VAL A 89 -27.26 -12.12 29.91
C VAL A 89 -27.64 -13.55 29.52
N THR A 90 -28.83 -13.95 29.94
CA THR A 90 -29.50 -15.19 29.53
C THR A 90 -29.89 -15.07 28.06
N ALA A 91 -29.25 -15.83 27.17
CA ALA A 91 -29.63 -15.92 25.77
C ALA A 91 -30.94 -16.72 25.62
N SER A 92 -31.96 -16.09 25.03
CA SER A 92 -33.17 -16.77 24.54
C SER A 92 -32.84 -17.55 23.27
N PRO A 93 -33.20 -18.85 23.16
CA PRO A 93 -33.12 -19.57 21.90
C PRO A 93 -34.28 -19.16 21.00
N VAL A 94 -34.01 -18.35 19.98
CA VAL A 94 -34.94 -18.17 18.86
C VAL A 94 -34.84 -19.41 17.97
N ALA A 95 -35.96 -20.09 17.82
CA ALA A 95 -36.13 -21.23 16.93
C ALA A 95 -35.79 -20.83 15.48
N ALA A 96 -34.79 -21.49 14.90
CA ALA A 96 -34.46 -21.38 13.49
C ALA A 96 -35.59 -21.99 12.65
N ALA A 97 -36.15 -21.20 11.74
CA ALA A 97 -36.97 -21.68 10.64
C ALA A 97 -36.08 -22.47 9.66
N PRO A 98 -36.59 -23.54 9.01
CA PRO A 98 -35.83 -24.29 8.03
C PRO A 98 -35.55 -23.41 6.80
N ALA A 99 -34.27 -23.27 6.47
CA ALA A 99 -33.82 -22.67 5.24
C ALA A 99 -34.26 -23.55 4.06
N GLU A 100 -34.99 -22.96 3.12
CA GLU A 100 -35.26 -23.60 1.83
C GLU A 100 -33.93 -23.73 1.07
N ALA A 101 -33.65 -24.95 0.63
CA ALA A 101 -32.48 -25.28 -0.16
C ALA A 101 -32.67 -24.70 -1.58
N SER A 102 -32.06 -23.55 -1.83
CA SER A 102 -31.81 -23.09 -3.19
C SER A 102 -30.79 -24.01 -3.83
N GLU A 103 -31.18 -24.73 -4.88
CA GLU A 103 -30.25 -25.43 -5.77
C GLU A 103 -29.16 -24.46 -6.26
N PRO A 104 -27.87 -24.81 -6.18
CA PRO A 104 -26.82 -23.97 -6.75
C PRO A 104 -26.96 -23.97 -8.28
N SER A 105 -27.23 -22.79 -8.84
CA SER A 105 -27.00 -22.54 -10.26
C SER A 105 -25.59 -23.01 -10.63
N PRO A 106 -25.41 -23.73 -11.75
CA PRO A 106 -24.07 -24.12 -12.18
C PRO A 106 -23.23 -22.86 -12.35
N LEU A 107 -22.15 -22.76 -11.58
CA LEU A 107 -21.10 -21.76 -11.80
C LEU A 107 -20.69 -21.83 -13.28
N PRO A 108 -20.48 -20.68 -13.96
CA PRO A 108 -19.86 -20.70 -15.26
C PRO A 108 -18.50 -21.36 -15.10
N THR A 109 -18.36 -22.56 -15.65
CA THR A 109 -17.07 -23.23 -15.76
C THR A 109 -16.15 -22.28 -16.54
N ALA A 110 -15.17 -21.68 -15.86
CA ALA A 110 -14.10 -20.96 -16.52
C ALA A 110 -13.46 -21.93 -17.51
N GLN A 111 -13.67 -21.69 -18.82
CA GLN A 111 -13.02 -22.50 -19.84
C GLN A 111 -11.50 -22.33 -19.67
N PRO A 112 -10.73 -23.43 -19.67
CA PRO A 112 -9.28 -23.33 -19.78
C PRO A 112 -8.96 -22.64 -21.09
N SER A 113 -8.40 -21.44 -21.04
CA SER A 113 -7.92 -20.73 -22.22
C SER A 113 -6.86 -21.61 -22.89
N ASP A 114 -7.07 -21.97 -24.15
CA ASP A 114 -6.11 -22.74 -24.94
C ASP A 114 -4.81 -21.92 -25.05
N PRO A 115 -3.66 -22.42 -24.57
CA PRO A 115 -2.39 -21.71 -24.67
C PRO A 115 -1.94 -21.43 -26.12
N ALA A 116 -2.62 -22.01 -27.12
CA ALA A 116 -2.39 -21.75 -28.54
C ALA A 116 -3.19 -20.58 -29.14
N ASP A 117 -3.99 -19.84 -28.35
CA ASP A 117 -4.68 -18.65 -28.86
C ASP A 117 -3.68 -17.53 -29.20
N PRO A 118 -3.65 -17.02 -30.45
CA PRO A 118 -2.74 -15.94 -30.85
C PRO A 118 -2.92 -14.66 -30.01
N VAL A 119 -4.11 -14.41 -29.45
CA VAL A 119 -4.35 -13.29 -28.54
C VAL A 119 -3.55 -13.45 -27.24
N ASN A 120 -3.50 -14.66 -26.70
CA ASN A 120 -2.76 -14.97 -25.47
C ASN A 120 -1.24 -14.84 -25.68
N THR A 121 -0.74 -15.26 -26.84
CA THR A 121 0.70 -15.10 -27.18
C THR A 121 1.12 -13.64 -27.30
N ALA A 122 0.30 -12.79 -27.91
CA ALA A 122 0.59 -11.36 -28.04
C ALA A 122 0.58 -10.64 -26.68
N LEU A 123 -0.37 -10.99 -25.80
CA LEU A 123 -0.46 -10.43 -24.45
C LEU A 123 0.74 -10.86 -23.59
N ILE A 124 1.16 -12.12 -23.65
CA ILE A 124 2.37 -12.60 -22.94
C ILE A 124 3.60 -11.83 -23.40
N ALA A 125 3.77 -11.64 -24.71
CA ALA A 125 4.89 -10.88 -25.25
C ALA A 125 4.85 -9.39 -24.85
N GLN A 126 3.65 -8.82 -24.74
CA GLN A 126 3.46 -7.42 -24.36
C GLN A 126 3.71 -7.18 -22.88
N PHE A 127 3.18 -8.03 -22.01
CA PHE A 127 3.16 -7.79 -20.57
C PHE A 127 4.21 -8.60 -19.80
N GLY A 128 4.86 -9.58 -20.42
CA GLY A 128 5.86 -10.41 -19.74
C GLY A 128 5.27 -11.40 -18.72
N THR A 129 3.94 -11.56 -18.69
CA THR A 129 3.23 -12.51 -17.83
C THR A 129 2.20 -13.31 -18.62
N SER A 130 1.95 -14.54 -18.18
CA SER A 130 0.84 -15.37 -18.67
C SER A 130 -0.38 -15.37 -17.75
N ARG A 131 -0.32 -14.64 -16.63
CA ARG A 131 -1.43 -14.52 -15.68
C ARG A 131 -2.15 -13.21 -15.93
N PHE A 132 -3.45 -13.31 -16.17
CA PHE A 132 -4.32 -12.16 -16.42
C PHE A 132 -5.62 -12.34 -15.65
N GLU A 133 -6.15 -11.22 -15.15
CA GLU A 133 -7.52 -11.11 -14.69
C GLU A 133 -8.34 -10.28 -15.67
N TYR A 134 -9.66 -10.48 -15.64
CA TYR A 134 -10.61 -9.66 -16.37
C TYR A 134 -11.23 -8.67 -15.41
N ALA A 135 -11.11 -7.38 -15.73
CA ALA A 135 -11.96 -6.37 -15.12
C ALA A 135 -13.41 -6.49 -15.66
N ASP A 136 -14.37 -5.92 -14.93
CA ASP A 136 -15.80 -6.00 -15.26
C ASP A 136 -16.14 -5.34 -16.61
N ASP A 137 -15.31 -4.40 -17.06
CA ASP A 137 -15.40 -3.75 -18.37
C ASP A 137 -14.85 -4.60 -19.53
N GLY A 138 -14.35 -5.81 -19.23
CA GLY A 138 -13.74 -6.73 -20.20
C GLY A 138 -12.27 -6.44 -20.50
N THR A 139 -11.64 -5.52 -19.78
CA THR A 139 -10.21 -5.22 -19.93
C THR A 139 -9.36 -6.30 -19.25
N PHE A 140 -8.29 -6.71 -19.94
CA PHE A 140 -7.28 -7.61 -19.39
C PHE A 140 -6.34 -6.85 -18.46
N VAL A 141 -6.10 -7.39 -17.27
CA VAL A 141 -5.18 -6.83 -16.30
C VAL A 141 -4.07 -7.83 -16.01
N PRO A 142 -2.79 -7.49 -16.27
CA PRO A 142 -1.68 -8.41 -16.04
C PRO A 142 -1.45 -8.63 -14.55
N LEU A 143 -1.28 -9.89 -14.16
CA LEU A 143 -0.88 -10.29 -12.82
C LEU A 143 0.58 -10.75 -12.84
N TYR A 144 1.34 -10.27 -11.87
CA TYR A 144 2.74 -10.64 -11.67
C TYR A 144 2.90 -11.28 -10.29
N ASP A 145 3.90 -12.13 -10.13
CA ASP A 145 4.17 -12.89 -8.91
C ASP A 145 5.68 -13.11 -8.73
N ALA A 146 6.06 -13.92 -7.74
CA ALA A 146 7.45 -14.25 -7.40
C ALA A 146 8.26 -14.84 -8.58
N THR A 147 7.60 -15.38 -9.61
CA THR A 147 8.29 -15.96 -10.78
C THR A 147 8.51 -14.97 -11.90
N THR A 148 8.00 -13.74 -11.76
CA THR A 148 8.08 -12.70 -12.79
C THR A 148 9.47 -12.07 -12.83
N ASP A 149 10.06 -11.96 -14.03
CA ASP A 149 11.19 -11.07 -14.25
C ASP A 149 10.70 -9.62 -14.18
N LEU A 150 11.03 -8.92 -13.09
CA LEU A 150 10.61 -7.54 -12.88
C LEU A 150 11.10 -6.61 -13.99
N ALA A 151 12.21 -6.92 -14.68
CA ALA A 151 12.70 -6.10 -15.80
C ALA A 151 11.86 -6.25 -17.06
N ALA A 152 11.06 -7.32 -17.18
CA ALA A 152 10.18 -7.57 -18.32
C ALA A 152 8.84 -6.83 -18.22
N ILE A 153 8.49 -6.30 -17.04
CA ILE A 153 7.23 -5.55 -16.84
C ILE A 153 7.27 -4.26 -17.68
N PRO A 154 6.24 -3.90 -18.45
CA PRO A 154 6.26 -2.66 -19.22
C PRO A 154 6.32 -1.41 -18.31
N ARG A 155 7.22 -0.48 -18.66
CA ARG A 155 7.26 0.89 -18.12
C ARG A 155 6.63 1.84 -19.13
N ASP A 156 6.11 2.96 -18.66
CA ASP A 156 5.76 4.05 -19.55
C ASP A 156 7.05 4.77 -19.99
N ALA A 157 7.30 4.79 -21.30
CA ALA A 157 8.52 5.35 -21.87
C ALA A 157 8.60 6.88 -21.72
N ASP A 158 7.46 7.53 -21.48
CA ASP A 158 7.34 8.99 -21.34
C ASP A 158 7.32 9.44 -19.86
N GLN A 159 7.48 8.52 -18.90
CA GLN A 159 7.57 8.84 -17.48
C GLN A 159 8.74 9.77 -17.20
N ASP A 160 8.50 10.76 -16.33
CA ASP A 160 9.59 11.59 -15.84
C ASP A 160 10.56 10.76 -14.96
N PRO A 161 11.82 11.18 -14.80
CA PRO A 161 12.82 10.39 -14.09
C PRO A 161 12.45 10.05 -12.63
N SER A 162 11.66 10.90 -11.96
CA SER A 162 11.21 10.64 -10.59
C SER A 162 10.11 9.59 -10.54
N GLU A 163 9.17 9.63 -11.49
CA GLU A 163 8.15 8.58 -11.64
C GLU A 163 8.78 7.23 -12.01
N ALA A 164 9.77 7.23 -12.91
CA ALA A 164 10.51 6.03 -13.24
C ALA A 164 11.23 5.44 -12.02
N ALA A 165 11.90 6.27 -11.21
CA ALA A 165 12.55 5.81 -9.98
C ALA A 165 11.54 5.22 -8.97
N ASN A 166 10.39 5.88 -8.78
CA ASN A 166 9.32 5.39 -7.91
C ASN A 166 8.75 4.05 -8.41
N ALA A 167 8.63 3.88 -9.73
CA ALA A 167 8.17 2.63 -10.32
C ALA A 167 9.14 1.47 -10.04
N GLU A 168 10.46 1.71 -10.15
CA GLU A 168 11.46 0.69 -9.83
C GLU A 168 11.50 0.32 -8.34
N GLU A 169 11.37 1.31 -7.45
CA GLU A 169 11.27 1.08 -6.00
C GLU A 169 10.02 0.26 -5.66
N TRP A 170 8.87 0.61 -6.25
CA TRP A 170 7.63 -0.11 -6.07
C TRP A 170 7.74 -1.56 -6.57
N LEU A 171 8.25 -1.78 -7.79
CA LEU A 171 8.44 -3.12 -8.32
C LEU A 171 9.40 -3.97 -7.47
N SER A 172 10.48 -3.37 -6.99
CA SER A 172 11.43 -4.05 -6.11
C SER A 172 10.75 -4.51 -4.80
N THR A 173 9.97 -3.62 -4.18
CA THR A 173 9.20 -3.92 -2.97
C THR A 173 8.21 -5.06 -3.21
N GLN A 174 7.48 -5.02 -4.33
CA GLN A 174 6.50 -6.04 -4.70
C GLN A 174 7.15 -7.39 -5.00
N GLY A 175 8.30 -7.41 -5.68
CA GLY A 175 9.06 -8.63 -5.94
C GLY A 175 9.54 -9.29 -4.65
N ILE A 176 10.16 -8.54 -3.74
CA ILE A 176 10.61 -9.06 -2.44
C ILE A 176 9.42 -9.58 -1.62
N THR A 177 8.30 -8.85 -1.65
CA THR A 177 7.06 -9.28 -0.98
C THR A 177 6.53 -10.58 -1.58
N ALA A 178 6.52 -10.70 -2.91
CA ALA A 178 6.06 -11.90 -3.60
C ALA A 178 6.92 -13.11 -3.28
N ASP A 179 8.25 -12.95 -3.29
CA ASP A 179 9.21 -14.00 -2.92
C ASP A 179 8.99 -14.46 -1.47
N CYS A 180 8.89 -13.52 -0.52
CA CYS A 180 8.61 -13.85 0.88
C CYS A 180 7.28 -14.60 1.06
N MET A 181 6.23 -14.18 0.36
CA MET A 181 4.92 -14.84 0.42
C MET A 181 4.99 -16.26 -0.17
N ALA A 182 5.71 -16.44 -1.28
CA ALA A 182 5.94 -17.74 -1.91
C ALA A 182 6.72 -18.68 -0.98
N ASP A 183 7.75 -18.19 -0.28
CA ASP A 183 8.51 -18.94 0.72
C ASP A 183 7.63 -19.40 1.90
N LYS A 184 6.61 -18.62 2.25
CA LYS A 184 5.60 -18.98 3.25
C LYS A 184 4.47 -19.86 2.72
N GLY A 185 4.51 -20.22 1.44
CA GLY A 185 3.53 -21.09 0.79
C GLY A 185 2.23 -20.39 0.38
N PHE A 186 2.24 -19.06 0.27
CA PHE A 186 1.10 -18.27 -0.17
C PHE A 186 1.32 -17.71 -1.58
N ASP A 187 0.27 -17.73 -2.41
CA ASP A 187 0.29 -17.00 -3.69
C ASP A 187 0.11 -15.51 -3.41
N TYR A 188 0.98 -14.69 -3.96
CA TYR A 188 0.92 -13.24 -3.90
C TYR A 188 1.09 -12.71 -5.33
N THR A 189 0.02 -12.11 -5.82
CA THR A 189 0.01 -11.49 -7.13
C THR A 189 -0.14 -9.98 -7.00
N PHE A 190 0.49 -9.24 -7.89
CA PHE A 190 0.37 -7.80 -7.96
C PHE A 190 0.18 -7.32 -9.40
N THR A 191 -0.36 -6.11 -9.53
CA THR A 191 -0.45 -5.38 -10.80
C THR A 191 0.08 -3.98 -10.55
N PRO A 192 1.06 -3.50 -11.33
CA PRO A 192 1.49 -2.11 -11.28
C PRO A 192 0.34 -1.16 -11.57
N PHE A 193 0.23 -0.08 -10.79
CA PHE A 193 -0.89 0.85 -10.90
C PHE A 193 -0.98 1.52 -12.27
N TRP A 194 0.13 1.65 -13.00
CA TRP A 194 0.16 2.20 -14.37
C TRP A 194 -0.29 1.21 -15.45
N LEU A 195 -0.41 -0.09 -15.11
CA LEU A 195 -0.94 -1.13 -16.00
C LEU A 195 -2.37 -1.54 -15.62
N ALA A 196 -2.91 -0.99 -14.54
CA ALA A 196 -4.24 -1.28 -14.04
C ALA A 196 -5.22 -0.16 -14.41
N THR A 197 -6.50 -0.52 -14.59
CA THR A 197 -7.57 0.48 -14.65
C THR A 197 -7.90 0.97 -13.24
N VAL A 198 -8.43 2.19 -13.14
CA VAL A 198 -8.92 2.72 -11.85
C VAL A 198 -10.00 1.81 -11.25
N GLU A 199 -10.88 1.29 -12.10
CA GLU A 199 -11.90 0.32 -11.69
C GLU A 199 -11.24 -0.91 -11.05
N TYR A 200 -10.28 -1.53 -11.72
CA TYR A 200 -9.56 -2.68 -11.16
C TYR A 200 -8.89 -2.40 -9.80
N LEU A 201 -8.24 -1.25 -9.66
CA LEU A 201 -7.58 -0.85 -8.40
C LEU A 201 -8.56 -0.56 -7.25
N THR A 202 -9.80 -0.22 -7.58
CA THR A 202 -10.84 0.15 -6.61
C THR A 202 -11.87 -0.95 -6.36
N THR A 203 -11.89 -1.99 -7.20
CA THR A 203 -12.75 -3.16 -7.02
C THR A 203 -12.35 -3.94 -5.76
N PRO A 204 -13.30 -4.20 -4.83
CA PRO A 204 -13.02 -5.01 -3.65
C PRO A 204 -12.54 -6.41 -4.02
N ARG A 205 -11.36 -6.77 -3.50
CA ARG A 205 -10.82 -8.14 -3.63
C ARG A 205 -11.56 -9.09 -2.69
N PRO A 206 -11.65 -10.39 -3.02
CA PRO A 206 -12.03 -11.42 -2.06
C PRO A 206 -11.20 -11.29 -0.78
N ALA A 207 -11.84 -11.50 0.37
CA ALA A 207 -11.13 -11.42 1.64
C ALA A 207 -10.04 -12.50 1.70
N ALA A 208 -8.79 -12.07 1.87
CA ALA A 208 -7.69 -12.97 2.19
C ALA A 208 -7.97 -13.68 3.52
N SER A 209 -7.49 -14.93 3.63
CA SER A 209 -7.59 -15.68 4.86
C SER A 209 -6.74 -15.05 5.97
N PRO A 210 -7.06 -15.28 7.25
CA PRO A 210 -6.30 -14.73 8.37
C PRO A 210 -4.81 -15.07 8.29
N GLU A 211 -4.47 -16.31 7.96
CA GLU A 211 -3.08 -16.77 7.83
C GLU A 211 -2.33 -16.09 6.68
N TRP A 212 -3.01 -15.82 5.56
CA TRP A 212 -2.41 -15.06 4.45
C TRP A 212 -2.13 -13.62 4.87
N ARG A 213 -3.06 -12.99 5.60
CA ARG A 213 -2.88 -11.62 6.11
C ARG A 213 -1.76 -11.53 7.14
N GLU A 214 -1.69 -12.48 8.06
CA GLU A 214 -0.61 -12.53 9.05
C GLU A 214 0.76 -12.74 8.36
N ALA A 215 0.82 -13.55 7.30
CA ALA A 215 2.04 -13.70 6.51
C ALA A 215 2.45 -12.39 5.81
N LEU A 216 1.48 -11.68 5.23
CA LEU A 216 1.71 -10.44 4.48
C LEU A 216 2.06 -9.26 5.41
N ASP A 217 1.18 -8.99 6.37
CA ASP A 217 1.19 -7.79 7.20
C ASP A 217 1.91 -8.01 8.53
N GLY A 218 2.10 -9.25 8.96
CA GLY A 218 2.61 -9.59 10.28
C GLY A 218 1.52 -9.65 11.34
N ALA A 219 1.94 -9.83 12.60
CA ALA A 219 1.02 -9.90 13.72
C ALA A 219 0.29 -8.54 13.91
N PRO A 220 -0.97 -8.55 14.40
CA PRO A 220 -1.73 -7.31 14.60
C PRO A 220 -1.17 -6.45 15.75
N ASP A 221 -0.42 -7.06 16.66
CA ASP A 221 0.24 -6.44 17.82
C ASP A 221 1.73 -6.14 17.56
N ARG A 222 2.19 -6.24 16.30
CA ARG A 222 3.52 -5.77 15.92
C ARG A 222 3.72 -4.35 16.41
N GLY A 223 4.84 -4.10 17.10
CA GLY A 223 5.17 -2.77 17.60
C GLY A 223 5.19 -1.74 16.45
N LEU A 224 4.94 -0.48 16.79
CA LEU A 224 4.96 0.64 15.84
C LEU A 224 5.93 1.72 16.34
N GLY A 225 6.41 2.57 15.42
CA GLY A 225 7.31 3.66 15.77
C GLY A 225 8.60 3.16 16.41
N ALA A 226 8.87 3.57 17.65
CA ALA A 226 10.10 3.17 18.36
C ALA A 226 10.14 1.68 18.74
N ASP A 227 8.99 1.01 18.81
CA ASP A 227 8.88 -0.41 19.12
C ASP A 227 8.75 -1.27 17.85
N TYR A 228 8.91 -0.68 16.66
CA TYR A 228 8.77 -1.40 15.38
C TYR A 228 9.89 -2.44 15.22
N ASP A 229 9.49 -3.69 14.97
CA ASP A 229 10.36 -4.78 14.55
C ASP A 229 9.90 -5.30 13.19
N TRP A 230 10.73 -5.12 12.17
CA TRP A 230 10.44 -5.57 10.81
C TRP A 230 10.20 -7.08 10.73
N SER A 231 10.80 -7.86 11.63
CA SER A 231 10.68 -9.32 11.64
C SER A 231 9.28 -9.80 12.08
N GLU A 232 8.56 -8.96 12.81
CA GLU A 232 7.16 -9.18 13.22
C GLU A 232 6.15 -8.57 12.25
N ALA A 233 6.60 -7.74 11.30
CA ALA A 233 5.78 -6.98 10.36
C ALA A 233 5.52 -7.71 9.02
N GLY A 234 5.63 -9.03 9.01
CA GLY A 234 5.30 -9.88 7.87
C GLY A 234 6.21 -9.65 6.65
N CYS A 235 5.72 -10.06 5.49
CA CYS A 235 6.47 -9.92 4.24
C CYS A 235 6.60 -8.46 3.78
N TRP A 236 5.64 -7.58 4.12
CA TRP A 236 5.80 -6.14 3.87
C TRP A 236 6.93 -5.55 4.71
N GLY A 237 6.97 -5.84 6.01
CA GLY A 237 8.03 -5.37 6.88
C GLY A 237 9.41 -5.84 6.42
N TYR A 238 9.51 -7.12 6.05
CA TYR A 238 10.73 -7.67 5.47
C TYR A 238 11.17 -6.93 4.20
N ALA A 239 10.25 -6.65 3.27
CA ALA A 239 10.58 -5.92 2.04
C ALA A 239 11.10 -4.51 2.33
N VAL A 240 10.43 -3.77 3.23
CA VAL A 240 10.87 -2.43 3.65
C VAL A 240 12.26 -2.47 4.30
N HIS A 241 12.52 -3.47 5.16
CA HIS A 241 13.82 -3.66 5.79
C HIS A 241 14.93 -3.93 4.76
N VAL A 242 14.73 -4.90 3.86
CA VAL A 242 15.70 -5.25 2.81
C VAL A 242 15.99 -4.06 1.90
N MET A 243 14.99 -3.24 1.62
CA MET A 243 15.13 -2.04 0.78
C MET A 243 15.83 -0.87 1.49
N GLY A 244 16.02 -0.93 2.81
CA GLY A 244 16.67 0.14 3.56
C GLY A 244 15.70 1.23 4.08
N ASN A 245 14.40 0.96 4.07
CA ASN A 245 13.35 1.98 4.23
C ASN A 245 12.69 2.01 5.64
N ASP A 246 13.18 1.23 6.61
CA ASP A 246 12.59 1.06 7.95
C ASP A 246 13.35 1.79 9.08
N ASP A 247 14.35 2.60 8.76
CA ASP A 247 15.22 3.32 9.72
C ASP A 247 15.94 2.41 10.76
N ALA A 248 15.92 1.08 10.59
CA ALA A 248 16.40 0.09 11.57
C ALA A 248 17.77 -0.54 11.26
N HIS A 249 18.67 0.20 10.59
CA HIS A 249 19.98 -0.27 10.08
C HIS A 249 21.15 -0.09 11.04
#